data_AF-A0A7V3XNK0-F1
#
_entry.id   AF-A0A7V3XNK0-F1
#
_cell.length_a   1.000
_cell.length_b   1.000
_cell.length_c   1.000
_cell.angle_alpha   90.00
_cell.angle_beta   90.00
_cell.angle_gamma   90.00
#
_symmetry.space_group_name_H-M   'P 1'
#
loop_
_entity.id
_entity.type
_entity.pdbx_description
1 polymer ?
#
loop_
_entity_poly.entity_id
_entity_poly.type
_entity_poly.pdbx_seq_one_letter_code
_entity_poly.pdbx_strand_id
1 'polypeptide(L)'
;MSRSLRWTPSLPPLLLNCVHLGVGGVYYRRRGADDHGGRGRPAQPGATADDVLSALERARRQPRWLTLAAGAALAVALPPAALAFAGRPASALAWGAADVVALGLLGAGWWLERRLGTVALQYRFDADDRRRWEALVESFAALADAAMWQVTTRGEADDPKYHAATSRALDRRAVRPSIGLPPSVASNVLVPALPTVAGTLWFFPDRLVLYGRDGVTAVPYPEVEIESRTTQFVERDGEGGPGAVHRHVPISVYGRLELRPGARPAVTFLAAQPDALARFAAALDDLRRHAGEPAAERRRRSEAEHLLRRLADAEALVGPYTDAMQAEDWQSACDAATRLEELLPIALPVYWRGASLARLGRWAEAERDLLRAWEQRDDPCAWVDRQAAVLDDDAQRRAFDAAAARWRALALPVARLCRDLALVCGRTGRPDDARAWAERAVEHGDLDVEAAARGA
;
A
#
# COMPACT_ATOMS: atom_id res chain seq x y z
N MET A 1 43.28 -8.90 10.36
CA MET A 1 42.84 -7.77 11.21
C MET A 1 41.63 -7.11 10.55
N SER A 2 40.43 -7.50 10.97
CA SER A 2 39.15 -7.08 10.39
C SER A 2 38.68 -5.79 11.08
N ARG A 3 38.61 -4.68 10.33
CA ARG A 3 37.99 -3.43 10.79
C ARG A 3 36.52 -3.45 10.37
N SER A 4 35.63 -3.78 11.31
CA SER A 4 34.19 -3.55 11.16
C SER A 4 33.90 -2.05 11.24
N LEU A 5 33.66 -1.40 10.11
CA LEU A 5 33.10 -0.05 10.08
C LEU A 5 31.62 -0.15 10.46
N ARG A 6 31.30 0.28 11.69
CA ARG A 6 29.91 0.47 12.11
C ARG A 6 29.37 1.70 11.38
N TRP A 7 28.38 1.49 10.54
CA TRP A 7 27.62 2.53 9.86
C TRP A 7 26.50 2.99 10.81
N THR A 8 26.52 4.25 11.24
CA THR A 8 25.40 4.88 11.95
C THR A 8 24.88 6.04 11.10
N PRO A 9 23.69 5.94 10.49
CA PRO A 9 23.08 7.08 9.85
C PRO A 9 22.49 8.00 10.93
N SER A 10 22.97 9.24 10.99
CA SER A 10 22.34 10.31 11.75
C SER A 10 21.04 10.74 11.06
N LEU A 11 19.93 10.06 11.38
CA LEU A 11 18.59 10.47 10.94
C LEU A 11 18.05 11.58 11.87
N PRO A 12 17.29 12.56 11.34
CA PRO A 12 16.65 13.57 12.16
C PRO A 12 15.59 12.94 13.09
N PRO A 13 15.38 13.48 14.31
CA PRO A 13 14.55 12.87 15.36
C PRO A 13 13.07 12.67 15.01
N LEU A 14 12.58 13.23 13.89
CA LEU A 14 11.23 13.00 13.40
C LEU A 14 11.06 11.68 12.61
N LEU A 15 12.16 11.04 12.18
CA LEU A 15 12.13 9.75 11.46
C LEU A 15 12.37 8.54 12.38
N LEU A 16 12.96 8.76 13.56
CA LEU A 16 13.30 7.69 14.52
C LEU A 16 12.08 7.00 15.16
N ASN A 17 10.87 7.53 14.98
CA ASN A 17 9.65 6.93 15.54
C ASN A 17 8.85 6.05 14.58
N CYS A 18 9.30 5.89 13.33
CA CYS A 18 8.49 5.24 12.28
C CYS A 18 9.14 4.00 11.66
N VAL A 19 10.46 3.79 11.84
CA VAL A 19 11.20 2.69 11.20
C VAL A 19 12.19 2.09 12.19
N HIS A 20 11.99 0.81 12.55
CA HIS A 20 13.02 0.01 13.20
C HIS A 20 13.67 -0.91 12.16
N LEU A 21 14.98 -0.76 11.96
CA LEU A 21 15.81 -1.71 11.23
C LEU A 21 16.35 -2.73 12.23
N GLY A 22 15.81 -3.95 12.19
CA GLY A 22 16.28 -5.09 12.97
C GLY A 22 16.86 -6.18 12.06
N VAL A 23 17.55 -7.16 12.64
CA VAL A 23 18.21 -8.28 11.94
C VAL A 23 17.21 -9.23 11.23
N GLY A 24 15.90 -8.97 11.31
CA GLY A 24 14.82 -9.74 10.66
C GLY A 24 14.00 -8.99 9.61
N GLY A 25 14.43 -7.79 9.19
CA GLY A 25 13.72 -6.99 8.18
C GLY A 25 13.17 -5.65 8.71
N VAL A 26 12.44 -4.95 7.83
CA VAL A 26 11.88 -3.62 8.08
C VAL A 26 10.46 -3.75 8.62
N TYR A 27 10.23 -3.33 9.88
CA TYR A 27 8.90 -3.37 10.49
C TYR A 27 8.30 -1.96 10.60
N TYR A 28 7.06 -1.79 10.13
CA TYR A 28 6.30 -0.54 10.24
C TYR A 28 5.38 -0.57 11.46
N ARG A 29 5.51 0.39 12.37
CA ARG A 29 4.56 0.58 13.48
C ARG A 29 3.34 1.34 12.97
N ARG A 30 2.18 0.67 12.91
CA ARG A 30 0.88 1.30 12.60
C ARG A 30 0.51 2.28 13.72
N ARG A 31 0.64 3.58 13.48
CA ARG A 31 0.09 4.63 14.35
C ARG A 31 -1.33 4.95 13.88
N GLY A 32 -2.29 4.97 14.80
CA GLY A 32 -3.69 5.28 14.53
C GLY A 32 -3.84 6.64 13.82
N ALA A 33 -4.81 6.72 12.92
CA ALA A 33 -4.95 7.79 11.93
C ALA A 33 -5.50 9.13 12.48
N ASP A 34 -5.69 9.27 13.80
CA ASP A 34 -6.62 10.27 14.33
C ASP A 34 -5.98 11.55 14.89
N ASP A 35 -4.66 11.75 14.79
CA ASP A 35 -4.00 12.84 15.56
C ASP A 35 -3.07 13.78 14.78
N HIS A 36 -3.41 14.12 13.53
CA HIS A 36 -2.68 15.13 12.76
C HIS A 36 -3.57 16.31 12.33
N GLY A 37 -3.65 17.33 13.21
CA GLY A 37 -4.17 18.67 12.92
C GLY A 37 -3.30 19.52 11.99
N GLY A 38 -2.67 18.92 10.98
CA GLY A 38 -1.92 19.62 9.94
C GLY A 38 -2.80 19.81 8.71
N ARG A 39 -3.08 21.07 8.33
CA ARG A 39 -3.88 21.46 7.13
C ARG A 39 -3.20 21.13 5.79
N GLY A 40 -2.36 20.10 5.71
CA GLY A 40 -2.00 19.49 4.44
C GLY A 40 -3.09 18.49 4.10
N ARG A 41 -4.02 18.87 3.21
CA ARG A 41 -5.06 17.94 2.73
C ARG A 41 -4.32 16.72 2.15
N PRO A 42 -4.44 15.52 2.74
CA PRO A 42 -3.81 14.35 2.15
C PRO A 42 -4.33 14.23 0.71
N ALA A 43 -3.46 13.92 -0.23
CA ALA A 43 -3.90 13.58 -1.58
C ALA A 43 -4.96 12.48 -1.41
N GLN A 44 -6.19 12.76 -1.84
CA GLN A 44 -7.29 11.80 -1.66
C GLN A 44 -6.93 10.49 -2.40
N PRO A 45 -7.29 9.33 -1.86
CA PRO A 45 -7.22 8.08 -2.62
C PRO A 45 -8.02 8.25 -3.92
N GLY A 46 -7.32 8.31 -5.07
CA GLY A 46 -7.92 8.62 -6.37
C GLY A 46 -7.48 9.96 -6.99
N ALA A 47 -6.60 10.73 -6.35
CA ALA A 47 -5.95 11.88 -6.98
C ALA A 47 -5.23 11.43 -8.27
N THR A 48 -5.52 12.11 -9.38
CA THR A 48 -4.96 11.77 -10.68
C THR A 48 -3.44 11.95 -10.69
N ALA A 49 -2.76 11.39 -11.69
CA ALA A 49 -1.32 11.54 -11.80
C ALA A 49 -0.90 13.02 -11.80
N ASP A 50 -1.71 13.84 -12.47
CA ASP A 50 -1.57 15.28 -12.62
C ASP A 50 -1.81 16.06 -11.33
N ASP A 51 -2.71 15.58 -10.44
CA ASP A 51 -2.96 16.23 -9.15
C ASP A 51 -1.74 16.12 -8.22
N VAL A 52 -1.15 14.93 -8.14
CA VAL A 52 0.08 14.69 -7.37
C VAL A 52 1.24 15.47 -7.97
N LEU A 53 1.36 15.48 -9.31
CA LEU A 53 2.40 16.24 -10.00
C LEU A 53 2.26 17.75 -9.70
N SER A 54 1.05 18.28 -9.86
CA SER A 54 0.73 19.68 -9.55
C SER A 54 1.00 20.01 -8.08
N ALA A 55 0.72 19.09 -7.16
CA ALA A 55 1.03 19.26 -5.75
C ALA A 55 2.54 19.30 -5.49
N LEU A 56 3.32 18.41 -6.11
CA LEU A 56 4.78 18.37 -5.99
C LEU A 56 5.44 19.61 -6.61
N GLU A 57 5.00 20.02 -7.79
CA GLU A 57 5.48 21.24 -8.44
C GLU A 57 5.15 22.48 -7.63
N ARG A 58 3.92 22.55 -7.09
CA ARG A 58 3.51 23.66 -6.22
C ARG A 58 4.34 23.69 -4.94
N ALA A 59 4.55 22.54 -4.29
CA ALA A 59 5.38 22.40 -3.09
C ALA A 59 6.82 22.86 -3.34
N ARG A 60 7.37 22.51 -4.51
CA ARG A 60 8.71 22.94 -4.94
C ARG A 60 8.80 24.44 -5.23
N ARG A 61 7.76 25.02 -5.84
CA ARG A 61 7.69 26.45 -6.21
C ARG A 61 7.31 27.36 -5.06
N GLN A 62 6.98 26.84 -3.88
CA GLN A 62 6.69 27.69 -2.72
C GLN A 62 7.91 28.61 -2.47
N PRO A 63 7.77 29.92 -2.68
CA PRO A 63 8.90 30.82 -2.55
C PRO A 63 9.32 30.82 -1.09
N ARG A 64 10.63 30.76 -0.85
CA ARG A 64 11.24 30.93 0.49
C ARG A 64 11.16 32.38 0.98
N TRP A 65 10.11 33.09 0.59
CA TRP A 65 9.99 34.53 0.82
C TRP A 65 9.79 34.84 2.30
N LEU A 66 9.21 33.93 3.09
CA LEU A 66 9.09 34.15 4.54
C LEU A 66 10.47 34.07 5.20
N THR A 67 11.29 33.08 4.85
CA THR A 67 12.67 33.01 5.33
C THR A 67 13.55 34.15 4.81
N LEU A 68 13.39 34.57 3.55
CA LEU A 68 14.11 35.72 2.99
C LEU A 68 13.66 37.05 3.61
N ALA A 69 12.35 37.27 3.79
CA ALA A 69 11.81 38.48 4.39
C ALA A 69 12.20 38.60 5.86
N ALA A 70 12.16 37.49 6.60
CA ALA A 70 12.57 37.48 8.00
C ALA A 70 14.10 37.61 8.15
N GLY A 71 14.89 37.11 7.18
CA GLY A 71 16.33 37.34 7.11
C GLY A 71 16.68 38.81 6.81
N ALA A 72 15.92 39.43 5.89
CA ALA A 72 16.03 40.86 5.60
C ALA A 72 15.64 41.72 6.81
N ALA A 73 14.57 41.36 7.54
CA ALA A 73 14.17 42.05 8.76
C ALA A 73 15.26 42.00 9.84
N LEU A 74 15.91 40.84 10.02
CA LEU A 74 17.05 40.70 10.94
C LEU A 74 18.25 41.57 10.51
N ALA A 75 18.56 41.60 9.21
CA ALA A 75 19.64 42.43 8.68
C ALA A 75 19.40 43.95 8.87
N VAL A 76 18.13 44.39 8.89
CA VAL A 76 17.75 45.78 9.17
C VAL A 76 17.77 46.10 10.67
N ALA A 77 17.48 45.13 11.54
CA ALA A 77 17.43 45.32 12.99
C ALA A 77 18.82 45.30 13.68
N LEU A 78 19.79 44.56 13.13
CA LEU A 78 21.14 44.41 13.68
C LEU A 78 21.95 45.73 13.80
N PRO A 79 22.00 46.62 12.78
CA PRO A 79 22.78 47.86 12.85
C PRO A 79 22.34 48.86 13.95
N PRO A 80 21.04 49.16 14.15
CA PRO A 80 20.62 50.06 15.22
C PRO A 80 20.77 49.45 16.62
N ALA A 81 20.69 48.11 16.77
CA ALA A 81 21.00 47.44 18.02
C ALA A 81 22.49 47.61 18.41
N ALA A 82 23.40 47.47 17.44
CA ALA A 82 24.83 47.71 17.63
C ALA A 82 25.15 49.18 18.00
N LEU A 83 24.43 50.14 17.40
CA LEU A 83 24.56 51.57 17.71
C LEU A 83 23.96 51.94 19.08
N ALA A 84 22.86 51.30 19.50
CA ALA A 84 22.23 51.54 20.80
C ALA A 84 23.10 51.04 21.97
N PHE A 85 23.90 50.00 21.75
CA PHE A 85 24.88 49.48 22.72
C PHE A 85 25.99 50.51 23.03
N ALA A 86 26.20 51.51 22.16
CA ALA A 86 27.23 52.53 22.30
C ALA A 86 26.87 53.73 23.21
N GLY A 87 25.73 53.72 23.94
CA GLY A 87 25.58 54.67 25.04
C GLY A 87 24.18 55.12 25.49
N ARG A 88 23.07 54.41 25.21
CA ARG A 88 21.75 54.76 25.80
C ARG A 88 20.98 53.54 26.33
N PRO A 89 20.64 53.50 27.64
CA PRO A 89 20.14 52.27 28.27
C PRO A 89 18.69 51.90 27.93
N ALA A 90 17.80 52.89 27.70
CA ALA A 90 16.39 52.62 27.44
C ALA A 90 16.12 52.06 26.02
N SER A 91 16.93 52.44 25.03
CA SER A 91 16.79 51.95 23.65
C SER A 91 17.33 50.53 23.47
N ALA A 92 18.30 50.10 24.27
CA ALA A 92 18.90 48.76 24.13
C ALA A 92 17.90 47.62 24.38
N LEU A 93 16.99 47.78 25.34
CA LEU A 93 15.95 46.78 25.63
C LEU A 93 14.91 46.68 24.50
N ALA A 94 14.53 47.80 23.89
CA ALA A 94 13.58 47.82 22.78
C ALA A 94 14.15 47.13 21.53
N TRP A 95 15.43 47.36 21.23
CA TRP A 95 16.10 46.70 20.11
C TRP A 95 16.34 45.21 20.36
N GLY A 96 16.76 44.83 21.57
CA GLY A 96 16.90 43.41 21.94
C GLY A 96 15.57 42.64 21.84
N ALA A 97 14.46 43.26 22.24
CA ALA A 97 13.13 42.66 22.06
C ALA A 97 12.77 42.49 20.56
N ALA A 98 13.11 43.46 19.72
CA ALA A 98 12.88 43.38 18.28
C ALA A 98 13.69 42.23 17.63
N ASP A 99 14.94 42.02 18.04
CA ASP A 99 15.77 40.92 17.55
C ASP A 99 15.21 39.55 17.94
N VAL A 100 14.73 39.39 19.18
CA VAL A 100 14.08 38.14 19.62
C VAL A 100 12.81 37.88 18.82
N VAL A 101 11.99 38.89 18.56
CA VAL A 101 10.79 38.76 17.72
C VAL A 101 11.18 38.39 16.28
N ALA A 102 12.20 39.03 15.71
CA ALA A 102 12.67 38.73 14.36
C ALA A 102 13.20 37.29 14.24
N LEU A 103 13.98 36.82 15.21
CA LEU A 103 14.45 35.42 15.28
C LEU A 103 13.30 34.44 15.48
N GLY A 104 12.31 34.78 16.30
CA GLY A 104 11.09 33.99 16.48
C GLY A 104 10.28 33.85 15.18
N LEU A 105 10.09 34.95 14.45
CA LEU A 105 9.42 34.96 13.15
C LEU A 105 10.22 34.21 12.08
N LEU A 106 11.55 34.31 12.08
CA LEU A 106 12.45 33.51 11.24
C LEU A 106 12.27 32.01 11.50
N GLY A 107 12.33 31.59 12.77
CA GLY A 107 12.16 30.20 13.18
C GLY A 107 10.77 29.66 12.84
N ALA A 108 9.72 30.45 13.11
CA ALA A 108 8.34 30.11 12.77
C ALA A 108 8.12 30.03 11.25
N GLY A 109 8.67 30.98 10.48
CA GLY A 109 8.62 30.99 9.02
C GLY A 109 9.30 29.78 8.41
N TRP A 110 10.53 29.48 8.85
CA TRP A 110 11.26 28.28 8.42
C TRP A 110 10.53 26.98 8.78
N TRP A 111 9.96 26.90 9.99
CA TRP A 111 9.19 25.74 10.44
C TRP A 111 7.90 25.57 9.64
N LEU A 112 7.19 26.67 9.37
CA LEU A 112 5.95 26.68 8.62
C LEU A 112 6.19 26.35 7.14
N GLU A 113 7.24 26.90 6.52
CA GLU A 113 7.66 26.56 5.16
C GLU A 113 7.94 25.06 5.01
N ARG A 114 8.66 24.45 5.97
CA ARG A 114 8.90 23.01 5.97
C ARG A 114 7.61 22.19 6.07
N ARG A 115 6.61 22.67 6.82
CA ARG A 115 5.33 21.96 7.00
C ARG A 115 4.35 22.16 5.84
N LEU A 116 4.25 23.37 5.30
CA LEU A 116 3.31 23.71 4.23
C LEU A 116 3.81 23.27 2.84
N GLY A 117 5.12 23.07 2.69
CA GLY A 117 5.73 22.59 1.46
C GLY A 117 5.89 21.07 1.38
N THR A 118 5.21 20.28 2.22
CA THR A 118 5.31 18.81 2.20
C THR A 118 4.02 18.17 1.69
N VAL A 119 4.13 17.38 0.62
CA VAL A 119 3.03 16.56 0.09
C VAL A 119 3.02 15.23 0.83
N ALA A 120 1.90 14.92 1.49
CA ALA A 120 1.69 13.63 2.13
C ALA A 120 1.10 12.63 1.13
N LEU A 121 1.87 11.58 0.81
CA LEU A 121 1.44 10.45 0.00
C LEU A 121 1.18 9.26 0.93
N GLN A 122 -0.02 8.68 0.84
CA GLN A 122 -0.38 7.50 1.62
C GLN A 122 -0.71 6.36 0.68
N TYR A 123 0.10 5.31 0.75
CA TYR A 123 -0.07 4.09 -0.02
C TYR A 123 -0.79 3.04 0.82
N ARG A 124 -1.87 2.51 0.26
CA ARG A 124 -2.57 1.36 0.81
C ARG A 124 -2.33 0.19 -0.13
N PHE A 125 -1.67 -0.84 0.38
CA PHE A 125 -1.42 -2.07 -0.36
C PHE A 125 -2.43 -3.13 0.05
N ASP A 126 -2.94 -3.86 -0.94
CA ASP A 126 -3.42 -5.23 -0.71
C ASP A 126 -2.23 -6.19 -0.49
N ALA A 127 -2.50 -7.49 -0.37
CA ALA A 127 -1.46 -8.48 -0.11
C ALA A 127 -0.49 -8.64 -1.30
N ASP A 128 -0.97 -8.53 -2.53
CA ASP A 128 -0.18 -8.81 -3.73
C ASP A 128 0.65 -7.59 -4.12
N ASP A 129 0.07 -6.40 -4.09
CA ASP A 129 0.79 -5.14 -4.30
C ASP A 129 1.89 -4.96 -3.26
N ARG A 130 1.64 -5.38 -2.00
CA ARG A 130 2.67 -5.36 -0.97
C ARG A 130 3.83 -6.28 -1.31
N ARG A 131 3.55 -7.52 -1.72
CA ARG A 131 4.58 -8.50 -2.11
C ARG A 131 5.41 -8.00 -3.29
N ARG A 132 4.77 -7.44 -4.32
CA ARG A 132 5.46 -6.86 -5.49
C ARG A 132 6.35 -5.69 -5.09
N TRP A 133 5.83 -4.80 -4.25
CA TRP A 133 6.58 -3.67 -3.74
C TRP A 133 7.78 -4.09 -2.88
N GLU A 134 7.60 -5.05 -1.97
CA GLU A 134 8.67 -5.61 -1.15
C GLU A 134 9.75 -6.26 -2.01
N ALA A 135 9.37 -7.03 -3.04
CA ALA A 135 10.30 -7.62 -4.00
C ALA A 135 11.09 -6.56 -4.78
N LEU A 136 10.47 -5.44 -5.17
CA LEU A 136 11.16 -4.31 -5.79
C LEU A 136 12.19 -3.69 -4.83
N VAL A 137 11.78 -3.40 -3.58
CA VAL A 137 12.66 -2.77 -2.59
C VAL A 137 13.82 -3.69 -2.22
N GLU A 138 13.58 -4.98 -2.04
CA GLU A 138 14.61 -5.98 -1.72
C GLU A 138 15.62 -6.13 -2.87
N SER A 139 15.14 -6.29 -4.10
CA SER A 139 16.02 -6.38 -5.27
C SER A 139 16.81 -5.09 -5.50
N PHE A 140 16.22 -3.93 -5.21
CA PHE A 140 16.91 -2.65 -5.26
C PHE A 140 17.96 -2.50 -4.15
N ALA A 141 17.70 -2.99 -2.94
CA ALA A 141 18.68 -2.97 -1.85
C ALA A 141 19.93 -3.78 -2.23
N ALA A 142 19.74 -4.98 -2.80
CA ALA A 142 20.84 -5.77 -3.33
C ALA A 142 21.60 -5.04 -4.46
N LEU A 143 20.90 -4.29 -5.32
CA LEU A 143 21.51 -3.47 -6.35
C LEU A 143 22.28 -2.25 -5.77
N ALA A 144 21.81 -1.67 -4.67
CA ALA A 144 22.43 -0.51 -4.03
C ALA A 144 23.80 -0.84 -3.40
N ASP A 145 24.02 -2.08 -3.02
CA ASP A 145 25.32 -2.58 -2.55
C ASP A 145 26.32 -2.82 -3.69
N ALA A 146 25.86 -2.87 -4.94
CA ALA A 146 26.70 -3.04 -6.11
C ALA A 146 27.25 -1.69 -6.63
N ALA A 147 28.45 -1.73 -7.20
CA ALA A 147 28.97 -0.59 -7.95
C ALA A 147 28.12 -0.37 -9.21
N MET A 148 27.63 0.85 -9.39
CA MET A 148 26.72 1.21 -10.46
C MET A 148 27.18 2.52 -11.13
N TRP A 149 26.96 2.60 -12.44
CA TRP A 149 27.30 3.77 -13.25
C TRP A 149 26.15 4.12 -14.19
N GLN A 150 25.96 5.40 -14.46
CA GLN A 150 25.13 5.88 -15.56
C GLN A 150 26.00 6.15 -16.78
N VAL A 151 25.58 5.69 -17.96
CA VAL A 151 26.23 6.03 -19.23
C VAL A 151 25.78 7.43 -19.65
N THR A 152 26.73 8.36 -19.81
CA THR A 152 26.47 9.79 -20.08
C THR A 152 26.51 10.13 -21.56
N THR A 153 27.46 9.55 -22.28
CA THR A 153 27.65 9.83 -23.71
C THR A 153 27.99 8.53 -24.41
N ARG A 154 27.21 8.20 -25.45
CA ARG A 154 27.53 7.11 -26.36
C ARG A 154 28.34 7.77 -27.48
N GLY A 155 29.66 7.84 -27.33
CA GLY A 155 30.52 8.34 -28.40
C GLY A 155 30.28 7.51 -29.64
N GLU A 156 29.65 8.10 -30.66
CA GLU A 156 29.62 7.56 -32.00
C GLU A 156 31.03 7.81 -32.54
N ALA A 157 31.80 6.74 -32.72
CA ALA A 157 33.09 6.86 -33.38
C ALA A 157 32.78 7.13 -34.85
N ASP A 158 32.92 8.40 -35.25
CA ASP A 158 32.56 8.94 -36.57
C ASP A 158 33.52 8.52 -37.70
N ASP A 159 34.28 7.43 -37.51
CA ASP A 159 35.23 6.95 -38.51
C ASP A 159 34.89 5.51 -38.92
N PRO A 160 34.07 5.31 -39.98
CA PRO A 160 33.66 3.99 -40.45
C PRO A 160 34.81 3.17 -41.06
N LYS A 161 36.03 3.73 -41.16
CA LYS A 161 37.13 3.14 -41.93
C LYS A 161 38.33 2.66 -41.11
N TYR A 162 38.35 2.89 -39.81
CA TYR A 162 39.37 2.36 -38.91
C TYR A 162 38.72 1.75 -37.67
N HIS A 163 39.13 0.54 -37.31
CA HIS A 163 38.85 -0.17 -36.04
C HIS A 163 37.73 -1.22 -36.04
N ALA A 164 37.97 -2.33 -36.74
CA ALA A 164 37.72 -3.63 -36.10
C ALA A 164 38.51 -3.66 -34.76
N ALA A 165 37.83 -3.94 -33.64
CA ALA A 165 38.41 -4.21 -32.32
C ALA A 165 38.97 -3.05 -31.46
N THR A 166 38.56 -1.80 -31.65
CA THR A 166 38.86 -0.74 -30.64
C THR A 166 37.64 -0.51 -29.74
N SER A 167 37.79 -0.90 -28.47
CA SER A 167 36.86 -0.71 -27.37
C SER A 167 36.23 0.69 -27.40
N ARG A 168 34.90 0.78 -27.55
CA ARG A 168 34.16 2.03 -27.37
C ARG A 168 34.44 2.55 -25.96
N ALA A 169 35.16 3.65 -25.85
CA ALA A 169 35.34 4.34 -24.57
C ALA A 169 33.98 4.88 -24.16
N LEU A 170 33.34 4.20 -23.20
CA LEU A 170 32.07 4.64 -22.64
C LEU A 170 32.36 5.64 -21.53
N ASP A 171 31.88 6.86 -21.72
CA ASP A 171 31.83 7.80 -20.62
C ASP A 171 30.73 7.37 -19.65
N ARG A 172 31.13 7.16 -18.39
CA ARG A 172 30.28 6.63 -17.33
C ARG A 172 30.48 7.41 -16.04
N ARG A 173 29.39 7.78 -15.39
CA ARG A 173 29.41 8.46 -14.10
C ARG A 173 28.99 7.49 -13.01
N ALA A 174 29.80 7.35 -11.96
CA ALA A 174 29.42 6.54 -10.81
C ALA A 174 28.13 7.09 -10.17
N VAL A 175 27.19 6.21 -9.89
CA VAL A 175 25.93 6.54 -9.21
C VAL A 175 25.81 5.71 -7.94
N ARG A 176 25.18 6.31 -6.92
CA ARG A 176 24.91 5.63 -5.65
C ARG A 176 23.40 5.47 -5.51
N PRO A 177 22.85 4.28 -5.75
CA PRO A 177 21.45 4.01 -5.46
C PRO A 177 21.18 4.23 -3.97
N SER A 178 19.98 4.66 -3.62
CA SER A 178 19.58 4.90 -2.23
C SER A 178 18.11 4.63 -2.03
N ILE A 179 17.69 4.35 -0.79
CA ILE A 179 16.29 4.19 -0.42
C ILE A 179 15.94 5.34 0.53
N GLY A 180 14.89 6.09 0.22
CA GLY A 180 14.52 7.27 0.99
C GLY A 180 13.26 7.95 0.48
N LEU A 181 13.12 9.24 0.77
CA LEU A 181 12.03 10.06 0.26
C LEU A 181 12.58 11.28 -0.47
N PRO A 182 11.94 11.72 -1.56
CA PRO A 182 12.30 12.97 -2.20
C PRO A 182 12.05 14.15 -1.25
N PRO A 183 12.74 15.29 -1.45
CA PRO A 183 12.45 16.52 -0.73
C PRO A 183 10.97 16.87 -0.85
N SER A 184 10.39 17.48 0.20
CA SER A 184 8.99 17.94 0.18
C SER A 184 7.94 16.82 0.01
N VAL A 185 8.31 15.56 0.27
CA VAL A 185 7.38 14.43 0.28
C VAL A 185 7.45 13.68 1.60
N ALA A 186 6.29 13.50 2.22
CA ALA A 186 6.09 12.57 3.32
C ALA A 186 5.34 11.35 2.79
N SER A 187 5.86 10.15 3.03
CA SER A 187 5.20 8.91 2.62
C SER A 187 5.26 7.88 3.74
N ASN A 188 4.27 6.99 3.78
CA ASN A 188 4.26 5.83 4.68
C ASN A 188 5.15 4.68 4.17
N VAL A 189 5.72 4.79 2.98
CA VAL A 189 6.70 3.84 2.42
C VAL A 189 7.97 4.53 1.98
N LEU A 190 9.12 3.88 2.18
CA LEU A 190 10.40 4.31 1.66
C LEU A 190 10.52 3.95 0.18
N VAL A 191 11.12 4.84 -0.61
CA VAL A 191 11.11 4.75 -2.07
C VAL A 191 12.53 4.54 -2.60
N PRO A 192 12.76 3.55 -3.48
CA PRO A 192 14.03 3.43 -4.21
C PRO A 192 14.34 4.68 -5.03
N ALA A 193 15.60 5.10 -5.02
CA ALA A 193 16.05 6.34 -5.63
C ALA A 193 17.35 6.13 -6.39
N LEU A 194 17.32 6.40 -7.70
CA LEU A 194 18.44 6.22 -8.61
C LEU A 194 18.87 7.58 -9.21
N PRO A 195 20.02 8.13 -8.77
CA PRO A 195 20.52 9.39 -9.31
C PRO A 195 20.85 9.30 -10.80
N THR A 196 20.59 10.37 -11.53
CA THR A 196 20.92 10.53 -12.95
C THR A 196 21.58 11.89 -13.21
N VAL A 197 22.14 12.11 -14.39
CA VAL A 197 22.66 13.42 -14.81
C VAL A 197 21.58 14.49 -14.80
N ALA A 198 20.36 14.14 -15.23
CA ALA A 198 19.23 15.07 -15.30
C ALA A 198 18.49 15.27 -13.96
N GLY A 199 18.74 14.42 -12.96
CA GLY A 199 17.99 14.47 -11.70
C GLY A 199 18.09 13.19 -10.86
N THR A 200 16.99 12.77 -10.26
CA THR A 200 16.89 11.51 -9.52
C THR A 200 15.57 10.84 -9.86
N LEU A 201 15.64 9.56 -10.23
CA LEU A 201 14.47 8.71 -10.46
C LEU A 201 14.03 8.10 -9.13
N TRP A 202 12.78 8.34 -8.76
CA TRP A 202 12.14 7.80 -7.56
C TRP A 202 11.06 6.81 -7.99
N PHE A 203 11.21 5.56 -7.57
CA PHE A 203 10.33 4.45 -7.98
C PHE A 203 9.19 4.30 -6.97
N PHE A 204 8.16 5.15 -7.03
CA PHE A 204 6.99 5.02 -6.14
C PHE A 204 6.17 3.77 -6.49
N PRO A 205 5.31 3.25 -5.59
CA PRO A 205 4.51 2.05 -5.86
C PRO A 205 3.64 2.11 -7.12
N ASP A 206 3.17 3.30 -7.48
CA ASP A 206 2.22 3.50 -8.58
C ASP A 206 2.84 4.18 -9.82
N ARG A 207 4.03 4.76 -9.70
CA ARG A 207 4.65 5.58 -10.76
C ARG A 207 6.15 5.77 -10.58
N LEU A 208 6.81 6.12 -11.69
CA LEU A 208 8.19 6.59 -11.70
C LEU A 208 8.21 8.13 -11.66
N VAL A 209 8.84 8.72 -10.65
CA VAL A 209 8.95 10.18 -10.53
C VAL A 209 10.38 10.63 -10.79
N LEU A 210 10.59 11.44 -11.82
CA LEU A 210 11.86 12.10 -12.11
C LEU A 210 11.89 13.48 -11.45
N TYR A 211 12.72 13.62 -10.43
CA TYR A 211 13.02 14.90 -9.78
C TYR A 211 14.24 15.54 -10.46
N GLY A 212 14.00 16.47 -11.39
CA GLY A 212 15.04 17.15 -12.18
C GLY A 212 15.26 18.61 -11.79
N ARG A 213 16.21 19.29 -12.44
CA ARG A 213 16.42 20.74 -12.26
C ARG A 213 15.27 21.58 -12.81
N ASP A 214 14.65 21.13 -13.90
CA ASP A 214 13.63 21.92 -14.60
C ASP A 214 12.20 21.65 -14.14
N GLY A 215 12.00 20.61 -13.32
CA GLY A 215 10.68 20.25 -12.83
C GLY A 215 10.64 18.89 -12.15
N VAL A 216 9.44 18.51 -11.74
CA VAL A 216 9.12 17.14 -11.34
C VAL A 216 8.34 16.53 -12.50
N THR A 217 8.51 15.24 -12.75
CA THR A 217 7.72 14.55 -13.78
C THR A 217 7.34 13.19 -13.26
N ALA A 218 6.06 12.88 -13.28
CA ALA A 218 5.54 11.58 -12.93
C ALA A 218 5.18 10.82 -14.21
N VAL A 219 5.64 9.60 -14.33
CA VAL A 219 5.34 8.70 -15.44
C VAL A 219 4.70 7.44 -14.85
N PRO A 220 3.48 7.07 -15.23
CA PRO A 220 2.88 5.82 -14.76
C PRO A 220 3.68 4.64 -15.33
N TYR A 221 3.82 3.55 -14.57
CA TYR A 221 4.67 2.44 -15.00
C TYR A 221 4.34 1.86 -16.39
N PRO A 222 3.08 1.73 -16.83
CA PRO A 222 2.75 1.24 -18.16
C PRO A 222 3.45 1.99 -19.31
N GLU A 223 3.81 3.26 -19.09
CA GLU A 223 4.53 4.11 -20.04
C GLU A 223 6.07 4.04 -19.88
N VAL A 224 6.57 3.23 -18.94
CA VAL A 224 8.01 3.04 -18.74
C VAL A 224 8.46 1.80 -19.50
N GLU A 225 9.33 1.98 -20.49
CA GLU A 225 9.98 0.84 -21.14
C GLU A 225 11.21 0.42 -20.34
N ILE A 226 11.35 -0.88 -20.12
CA ILE A 226 12.41 -1.48 -19.31
C ILE A 226 13.12 -2.52 -20.17
N GLU A 227 14.41 -2.32 -20.44
CA GLU A 227 15.25 -3.32 -21.10
C GLU A 227 16.42 -3.66 -20.17
N SER A 228 16.60 -4.96 -19.91
CA SER A 228 17.71 -5.48 -19.11
C SER A 228 18.48 -6.52 -19.92
N ARG A 229 19.81 -6.42 -19.92
CA ARG A 229 20.71 -7.37 -20.59
C ARG A 229 22.07 -7.40 -19.93
N THR A 230 22.79 -8.50 -20.11
CA THR A 230 24.19 -8.59 -19.72
C THR A 230 25.07 -8.16 -20.89
N THR A 231 26.12 -7.38 -20.61
CA THR A 231 27.05 -6.88 -21.63
C THR A 231 28.49 -7.01 -21.14
N GLN A 232 29.41 -7.24 -22.07
CA GLN A 232 30.83 -7.40 -21.79
C GLN A 232 31.57 -6.14 -22.22
N PHE A 233 32.41 -5.62 -21.33
CA PHE A 233 33.28 -4.48 -21.63
C PHE A 233 34.74 -4.87 -21.45
N VAL A 234 35.56 -4.40 -22.38
CA VAL A 234 37.01 -4.51 -22.33
C VAL A 234 37.52 -3.30 -21.55
N GLU A 235 37.98 -3.50 -20.32
CA GLU A 235 38.50 -2.43 -19.48
C GLU A 235 39.97 -2.18 -19.79
N ARG A 236 40.32 -0.98 -20.29
CA ARG A 236 41.71 -0.53 -20.31
C ARG A 236 42.05 0.00 -18.92
N ASP A 237 42.72 -0.83 -18.12
CA ASP A 237 43.31 -0.39 -16.87
C ASP A 237 44.44 0.63 -17.14
N GLY A 238 44.20 1.88 -16.74
CA GLY A 238 45.25 2.84 -16.37
C GLY A 238 46.14 3.41 -17.47
N GLU A 239 46.70 4.57 -17.18
CA GLU A 239 47.78 5.23 -17.93
C GLU A 239 49.04 4.33 -17.95
N GLY A 240 49.06 3.33 -18.81
CA GLY A 240 50.25 2.56 -19.13
C GLY A 240 51.01 3.27 -20.25
N GLY A 241 52.17 3.85 -19.93
CA GLY A 241 53.07 4.46 -20.92
C GLY A 241 53.42 3.51 -22.09
N PRO A 242 53.94 4.07 -23.20
CA PRO A 242 54.21 3.32 -24.42
C PRO A 242 55.24 2.22 -24.17
N GLY A 243 54.78 0.96 -24.03
CA GLY A 243 55.65 -0.19 -23.77
C GLY A 243 54.98 -1.43 -23.16
N ALA A 244 53.71 -1.37 -22.72
CA ALA A 244 53.04 -2.53 -22.13
C ALA A 244 52.53 -3.51 -23.22
N VAL A 245 53.42 -4.39 -23.67
CA VAL A 245 53.16 -5.48 -24.60
C VAL A 245 52.38 -6.62 -23.90
N HIS A 246 51.27 -7.04 -24.50
CA HIS A 246 50.49 -8.27 -24.22
C HIS A 246 50.10 -8.57 -22.75
N ARG A 247 49.35 -7.69 -22.09
CA ARG A 247 48.58 -8.10 -20.89
C ARG A 247 47.16 -8.50 -21.29
N HIS A 248 46.69 -9.62 -20.73
CA HIS A 248 45.28 -10.01 -20.75
C HIS A 248 44.43 -8.81 -20.36
N VAL A 249 43.65 -8.28 -21.31
CA VAL A 249 42.72 -7.20 -21.01
C VAL A 249 41.53 -7.83 -20.29
N PRO A 250 41.24 -7.46 -19.04
CA PRO A 250 40.11 -8.03 -18.32
C PRO A 250 38.82 -7.69 -19.07
N ILE A 251 38.08 -8.75 -19.43
CA ILE A 251 36.71 -8.62 -19.93
C ILE A 251 35.81 -8.64 -18.70
N SER A 252 35.30 -7.47 -18.34
CA SER A 252 34.39 -7.32 -17.22
C SER A 252 32.94 -7.47 -17.72
N VAL A 253 32.17 -8.31 -17.02
CA VAL A 253 30.75 -8.54 -17.32
C VAL A 253 29.91 -7.61 -16.47
N TYR A 254 29.02 -6.86 -17.12
CA TYR A 254 28.15 -5.88 -16.48
C TYR A 254 26.68 -6.18 -16.79
N GLY A 255 25.82 -5.94 -15.81
CA GLY A 255 24.39 -5.78 -16.09
C GLY A 255 24.17 -4.42 -16.73
N ARG A 256 23.32 -4.35 -17.76
CA ARG A 256 22.86 -3.11 -18.37
C ARG A 256 21.35 -3.00 -18.22
N LEU A 257 20.89 -1.88 -17.66
CA LEU A 257 19.48 -1.51 -17.53
C LEU A 257 19.25 -0.24 -18.33
N GLU A 258 18.30 -0.28 -19.25
CA GLU A 258 17.84 0.87 -20.02
C GLU A 258 16.39 1.16 -19.63
N LEU A 259 16.15 2.36 -19.12
CA LEU A 259 14.83 2.84 -18.71
C LEU A 259 14.41 3.98 -19.63
N ARG A 260 13.23 3.87 -20.26
CA ARG A 260 12.64 4.94 -21.08
C ARG A 260 11.33 5.42 -20.43
N PRO A 261 11.35 6.53 -19.68
CA PRO A 261 10.14 7.05 -19.02
C PRO A 261 9.29 7.85 -20.02
N GLY A 262 8.22 7.25 -20.55
CA GLY A 262 7.34 7.89 -21.52
C GLY A 262 8.08 8.36 -22.76
N ALA A 263 7.81 9.58 -23.23
CA ALA A 263 8.45 10.16 -24.42
C ALA A 263 9.88 10.69 -24.18
N ARG A 264 10.50 10.42 -23.03
CA ARG A 264 11.85 10.94 -22.71
C ARG A 264 12.97 10.06 -23.28
N PRO A 265 14.17 10.62 -23.49
CA PRO A 265 15.34 9.82 -23.84
C PRO A 265 15.59 8.72 -22.81
N ALA A 266 16.03 7.56 -23.30
CA ALA A 266 16.37 6.45 -22.43
C ALA A 266 17.58 6.76 -21.55
N VAL A 267 17.52 6.33 -20.30
CA VAL A 267 18.63 6.40 -19.34
C VAL A 267 19.22 5.01 -19.22
N THR A 268 20.52 4.88 -19.53
CA THR A 268 21.24 3.61 -19.42
C THR A 268 22.09 3.59 -18.15
N PHE A 269 21.97 2.50 -17.40
CA PHE A 269 22.80 2.17 -16.26
C PHE A 269 23.58 0.88 -16.49
N LEU A 270 24.75 0.82 -15.89
CA LEU A 270 25.60 -0.37 -15.80
C LEU A 270 25.79 -0.72 -14.32
N ALA A 271 25.74 -2.01 -13.99
CA ALA A 271 25.99 -2.50 -12.64
C ALA A 271 27.01 -3.64 -12.67
N ALA A 272 27.93 -3.64 -11.71
CA ALA A 272 28.96 -4.68 -11.57
C ALA A 272 28.37 -6.06 -11.22
N GLN A 273 27.16 -6.11 -10.67
CA GLN A 273 26.44 -7.35 -10.37
C GLN A 273 25.26 -7.51 -11.34
N PRO A 274 25.43 -8.25 -12.46
CA PRO A 274 24.38 -8.42 -13.46
C PRO A 274 23.11 -9.07 -12.89
N ASP A 275 23.25 -10.02 -11.98
CA ASP A 275 22.11 -10.74 -11.40
C ASP A 275 21.26 -9.85 -10.47
N ALA A 276 21.89 -8.95 -9.71
CA ALA A 276 21.17 -7.99 -8.87
C ALA A 276 20.36 -7.02 -9.73
N LEU A 277 20.97 -6.52 -10.82
CA LEU A 277 20.29 -5.64 -11.77
C LEU A 277 19.14 -6.35 -12.50
N ALA A 278 19.35 -7.61 -12.92
CA ALA A 278 18.32 -8.41 -13.58
C ALA A 278 17.12 -8.67 -12.65
N ARG A 279 17.35 -9.00 -11.38
CA ARG A 279 16.27 -9.14 -10.39
C ARG A 279 15.50 -7.84 -10.18
N PHE A 280 16.21 -6.70 -10.07
CA PHE A 280 15.56 -5.41 -9.96
C PHE A 280 14.71 -5.07 -11.21
N ALA A 281 15.25 -5.30 -12.40
CA ALA A 281 14.52 -5.09 -13.65
C ALA A 281 13.27 -5.98 -13.75
N ALA A 282 13.36 -7.24 -13.34
CA ALA A 282 12.24 -8.17 -13.31
C ALA A 282 11.15 -7.74 -12.32
N ALA A 283 11.53 -7.30 -11.11
CA ALA A 283 10.58 -6.77 -10.12
C ALA A 283 9.92 -5.48 -10.60
N LEU A 284 10.66 -4.62 -11.31
CA LEU A 284 10.14 -3.39 -11.90
C LEU A 284 9.17 -3.67 -13.06
N ASP A 285 9.48 -4.63 -13.94
CA ASP A 285 8.55 -5.04 -15.01
C ASP A 285 7.31 -5.73 -14.44
N ASP A 286 7.44 -6.47 -13.35
CA ASP A 286 6.29 -7.04 -12.66
C ASP A 286 5.36 -5.96 -12.10
N LEU A 287 5.91 -4.95 -11.44
CA LEU A 287 5.15 -3.79 -10.99
C LEU A 287 4.48 -3.06 -12.17
N ARG A 288 5.18 -2.91 -13.29
CA ARG A 288 4.65 -2.28 -14.51
C ARG A 288 3.45 -3.00 -15.08
N ARG A 289 3.52 -4.33 -15.21
CA ARG A 289 2.43 -5.14 -15.78
C ARG A 289 1.14 -5.02 -14.98
N HIS A 290 1.24 -4.83 -13.66
CA HIS A 290 0.09 -4.74 -12.76
C HIS A 290 -0.37 -3.30 -12.49
N ALA A 291 0.49 -2.30 -12.70
CA ALA A 291 0.14 -0.89 -12.53
C ALA A 291 -0.90 -0.40 -13.54
N GLY A 292 -0.99 -1.03 -14.72
CA GLY A 292 -1.93 -0.66 -15.79
C GLY A 292 -3.39 -1.04 -15.55
N GLU A 293 -3.68 -1.93 -14.59
CA GLU A 293 -5.06 -2.20 -14.21
C GLU A 293 -5.66 -0.94 -13.54
N PRO A 294 -6.86 -0.47 -13.94
CA PRO A 294 -7.51 0.63 -13.24
C PRO A 294 -7.62 0.31 -11.74
N ALA A 295 -7.41 1.29 -10.86
CA ALA A 295 -7.51 1.05 -9.42
C ALA A 295 -8.89 0.50 -9.00
N ALA A 296 -9.95 0.84 -9.76
CA ALA A 296 -11.28 0.27 -9.58
C ALA A 296 -11.32 -1.22 -9.89
N GLU A 297 -10.63 -1.67 -10.94
CA GLU A 297 -10.57 -3.07 -11.36
C GLU A 297 -9.77 -3.91 -10.36
N ARG A 298 -8.61 -3.40 -9.92
CA ARG A 298 -7.83 -4.03 -8.84
C ARG A 298 -8.65 -4.17 -7.57
N ARG A 299 -9.40 -3.13 -7.21
CA ARG A 299 -10.27 -3.16 -6.04
C ARG A 299 -11.34 -4.25 -6.18
N ARG A 300 -12.03 -4.32 -7.32
CA ARG A 300 -13.02 -5.37 -7.61
C ARG A 300 -12.41 -6.76 -7.52
N ARG A 301 -11.24 -7.00 -8.14
CA ARG A 301 -10.53 -8.28 -8.06
C ARG A 301 -10.18 -8.65 -6.62
N SER A 302 -9.65 -7.70 -5.83
CA SER A 302 -9.30 -7.95 -4.43
C SER A 302 -10.53 -8.25 -3.56
N GLU A 303 -11.64 -7.55 -3.81
CA GLU A 303 -12.92 -7.76 -3.13
C GLU A 303 -13.49 -9.14 -3.51
N ALA A 304 -13.45 -9.50 -4.79
CA ALA A 304 -13.83 -10.82 -5.31
C ALA A 304 -13.02 -11.96 -4.67
N GLU A 305 -11.69 -11.85 -4.64
CA GLU A 305 -10.83 -12.85 -4.01
C GLU A 305 -11.07 -12.98 -2.50
N HIS A 306 -11.27 -11.86 -1.82
CA HIS A 306 -11.57 -11.86 -0.40
C HIS A 306 -12.90 -12.55 -0.10
N LEU A 307 -13.92 -12.29 -0.94
CA LEU A 307 -15.21 -12.98 -0.87
C LEU A 307 -15.07 -14.48 -1.12
N LEU A 308 -14.32 -14.90 -2.14
CA LEU A 308 -14.07 -16.31 -2.43
C LEU A 308 -13.36 -17.03 -1.28
N ARG A 309 -12.38 -16.39 -0.63
CA ARG A 309 -11.72 -16.95 0.56
C ARG A 309 -12.69 -17.10 1.72
N ARG A 310 -13.50 -16.07 2.01
CA ARG A 310 -14.51 -16.14 3.08
C ARG A 310 -15.54 -17.25 2.83
N LEU A 311 -15.93 -17.47 1.57
CA LEU A 311 -16.84 -18.55 1.20
C LEU A 311 -16.21 -19.93 1.39
N ALA A 312 -14.94 -20.10 1.01
CA ALA A 312 -14.21 -21.34 1.24
C ALA A 312 -14.05 -21.64 2.73
N ASP A 313 -13.70 -20.64 3.54
CA ASP A 313 -13.59 -20.76 4.99
C ASP A 313 -14.95 -21.09 5.63
N ALA A 314 -16.03 -20.49 5.13
CA ALA A 314 -17.39 -20.77 5.59
C ALA A 314 -17.81 -22.20 5.21
N GLU A 315 -17.50 -22.65 3.99
CA GLU A 315 -17.79 -24.03 3.55
C GLU A 315 -17.08 -25.07 4.44
N ALA A 316 -15.83 -24.81 4.83
CA ALA A 316 -15.10 -25.65 5.78
C ALA A 316 -15.75 -25.73 7.18
N LEU A 317 -16.58 -24.76 7.58
CA LEU A 317 -17.30 -24.77 8.85
C LEU A 317 -18.69 -25.43 8.79
N VAL A 318 -19.26 -25.64 7.59
CA VAL A 318 -20.57 -26.29 7.44
C VAL A 318 -20.52 -27.74 7.93
N GLY A 319 -19.48 -28.49 7.57
CA GLY A 319 -19.28 -29.88 8.03
C GLY A 319 -19.25 -30.02 9.56
N PRO A 320 -18.34 -29.30 10.26
CA PRO A 320 -18.31 -29.27 11.72
C PRO A 320 -19.64 -28.90 12.37
N TYR A 321 -20.39 -27.94 11.78
CA TYR A 321 -21.71 -27.57 12.26
C TYR A 321 -22.70 -28.75 12.12
N THR A 322 -22.75 -29.39 10.95
CA THR A 322 -23.65 -30.54 10.72
C THR A 322 -23.30 -31.74 11.60
N ASP A 323 -22.02 -32.01 11.80
CA ASP A 323 -21.54 -33.11 12.64
C ASP A 323 -21.91 -32.85 14.11
N ALA A 324 -21.73 -31.62 14.59
CA ALA A 324 -22.13 -31.22 15.94
C ALA A 324 -23.65 -31.32 16.13
N MET A 325 -24.45 -30.92 15.13
CA MET A 325 -25.90 -31.09 15.15
C MET A 325 -26.31 -32.56 15.23
N GLN A 326 -25.67 -33.45 14.46
CA GLN A 326 -25.97 -34.88 14.46
C GLN A 326 -25.54 -35.57 15.77
N ALA A 327 -24.45 -35.11 16.37
CA ALA A 327 -23.97 -35.58 17.67
C ALA A 327 -24.75 -34.98 18.85
N GLU A 328 -25.73 -34.11 18.60
CA GLU A 328 -26.44 -33.31 19.61
C GLU A 328 -25.52 -32.46 20.50
N ASP A 329 -24.32 -32.11 20.01
CA ASP A 329 -23.41 -31.16 20.65
C ASP A 329 -23.80 -29.73 20.25
N TRP A 330 -24.87 -29.24 20.88
CA TRP A 330 -25.45 -27.94 20.57
C TRP A 330 -24.52 -26.76 20.89
N GLN A 331 -23.53 -26.93 21.76
CA GLN A 331 -22.55 -25.89 22.06
C GLN A 331 -21.56 -25.75 20.91
N SER A 332 -20.99 -26.86 20.42
CA SER A 332 -20.12 -26.84 19.24
C SER A 332 -20.86 -26.35 17.99
N ALA A 333 -22.15 -26.71 17.83
CA ALA A 333 -22.99 -26.19 16.76
C ALA A 333 -23.20 -24.66 16.87
N CYS A 334 -23.44 -24.14 18.07
CA CYS A 334 -23.57 -22.69 18.32
C CYS A 334 -22.27 -21.92 18.02
N ASP A 335 -21.12 -22.48 18.41
CA ASP A 335 -19.81 -21.86 18.17
C ASP A 335 -19.46 -21.85 16.66
N ALA A 336 -19.75 -22.95 15.96
CA ALA A 336 -19.58 -23.03 14.51
C ALA A 336 -20.50 -22.02 13.77
N ALA A 337 -21.77 -21.92 14.17
CA ALA A 337 -22.71 -20.95 13.62
C ALA A 337 -22.28 -19.49 13.86
N THR A 338 -21.67 -19.20 15.01
CA THR A 338 -21.13 -17.86 15.32
C THR A 338 -19.98 -17.50 14.39
N ARG A 339 -19.02 -18.42 14.17
CA ARG A 339 -17.92 -18.20 13.22
C ARG A 339 -18.43 -18.05 11.78
N LEU A 340 -19.46 -18.81 11.42
CA LEU A 340 -20.13 -18.68 10.14
C LEU A 340 -20.78 -17.30 9.95
N GLU A 341 -21.38 -16.72 10.99
CA GLU A 341 -21.94 -15.36 10.92
C GLU A 341 -20.86 -14.30 10.68
N GLU A 342 -19.69 -14.42 11.33
CA GLU A 342 -18.55 -13.52 11.13
C GLU A 342 -18.05 -13.58 9.68
N LEU A 343 -18.02 -14.79 9.09
CA LEU A 343 -17.60 -15.01 7.71
C LEU A 343 -18.67 -14.64 6.70
N LEU A 344 -19.95 -14.84 7.01
CA LEU A 344 -21.09 -14.60 6.12
C LEU A 344 -22.21 -13.90 6.90
N PRO A 345 -22.34 -12.56 6.81
CA PRO A 345 -23.34 -11.79 7.54
C PRO A 345 -24.71 -11.90 6.84
N ILE A 346 -25.22 -13.12 6.73
CA ILE A 346 -26.52 -13.48 6.14
C ILE A 346 -27.40 -14.17 7.18
N ALA A 347 -28.70 -14.26 6.93
CA ALA A 347 -29.68 -14.77 7.92
C ALA A 347 -29.44 -16.22 8.35
N LEU A 348 -28.86 -17.07 7.49
CA LEU A 348 -28.76 -18.52 7.70
C LEU A 348 -27.87 -18.91 8.91
N PRO A 349 -26.62 -18.43 9.06
CA PRO A 349 -25.83 -18.65 10.27
C PRO A 349 -26.49 -18.12 11.55
N VAL A 350 -27.18 -16.97 11.47
CA VAL A 350 -27.89 -16.38 12.61
C VAL A 350 -29.03 -17.30 13.07
N TYR A 351 -29.80 -17.85 12.12
CA TYR A 351 -30.82 -18.87 12.44
C TYR A 351 -30.21 -20.13 13.04
N TRP A 352 -29.12 -20.66 12.47
CA TRP A 352 -28.43 -21.86 12.97
C TRP A 352 -27.98 -21.68 14.42
N ARG A 353 -27.46 -20.48 14.75
CA ARG A 353 -27.13 -20.12 16.13
C ARG A 353 -28.38 -20.07 17.01
N GLY A 354 -29.44 -19.38 16.57
CA GLY A 354 -30.70 -19.29 17.30
C GLY A 354 -31.32 -20.66 17.60
N ALA A 355 -31.34 -21.58 16.62
CA ALA A 355 -31.83 -22.94 16.78
C ALA A 355 -30.99 -23.76 17.77
N SER A 356 -29.65 -23.61 17.72
CA SER A 356 -28.74 -24.28 18.66
C SER A 356 -28.91 -23.74 20.09
N LEU A 357 -29.05 -22.42 20.24
CA LEU A 357 -29.32 -21.77 21.53
C LEU A 357 -30.65 -22.24 22.15
N ALA A 358 -31.69 -22.42 21.32
CA ALA A 358 -32.96 -22.97 21.78
C ALA A 358 -32.80 -24.38 22.35
N ARG A 359 -31.99 -25.24 21.71
CA ARG A 359 -31.69 -26.59 22.21
C ARG A 359 -30.87 -26.60 23.49
N LEU A 360 -30.02 -25.60 23.70
CA LEU A 360 -29.30 -25.37 24.96
C LEU A 360 -30.17 -24.78 26.08
N GLY A 361 -31.44 -24.46 25.83
CA GLY A 361 -32.33 -23.82 26.79
C GLY A 361 -32.07 -22.32 27.00
N ARG A 362 -31.28 -21.67 26.13
CA ARG A 362 -30.98 -20.23 26.16
C ARG A 362 -32.03 -19.43 25.40
N TRP A 363 -33.29 -19.52 25.83
CA TRP A 363 -34.47 -19.09 25.08
C TRP A 363 -34.48 -17.60 24.67
N ALA A 364 -34.07 -16.69 25.57
CA ALA A 364 -34.06 -15.25 25.28
C ALA A 364 -33.03 -14.85 24.22
N GLU A 365 -31.91 -15.57 24.16
CA GLU A 365 -30.87 -15.35 23.13
C GLU A 365 -31.28 -15.99 21.81
N ALA A 366 -31.84 -17.21 21.88
CA ALA A 366 -32.40 -17.89 20.72
C ALA A 366 -33.46 -17.05 20.01
N GLU A 367 -34.40 -16.46 20.76
CA GLU A 367 -35.42 -15.58 20.19
C GLU A 367 -34.80 -14.39 19.45
N ARG A 368 -33.86 -13.68 20.09
CA ARG A 368 -33.22 -12.50 19.52
C ARG A 368 -32.57 -12.82 18.17
N ASP A 369 -31.89 -13.96 18.09
CA ASP A 369 -31.22 -14.40 16.87
C ASP A 369 -32.23 -14.85 15.81
N LEU A 370 -33.27 -15.58 16.18
CA LEU A 370 -34.31 -16.00 15.23
C LEU A 370 -35.09 -14.79 14.66
N LEU A 371 -35.38 -13.78 15.48
CA LEU A 371 -35.99 -12.53 15.02
C LEU A 371 -35.04 -11.75 14.10
N ARG A 372 -33.75 -11.66 14.45
CA ARG A 372 -32.75 -11.03 13.59
C ARG A 372 -32.60 -11.76 12.25
N ALA A 373 -32.61 -13.09 12.25
CA ALA A 373 -32.61 -13.88 11.03
C ALA A 373 -33.89 -13.65 10.20
N TRP A 374 -35.03 -13.45 10.85
CA TRP A 374 -36.28 -13.05 10.18
C TRP A 374 -36.19 -11.64 9.57
N GLU A 375 -35.62 -10.66 10.27
CA GLU A 375 -35.48 -9.30 9.75
C GLU A 375 -34.49 -9.23 8.58
N GLN A 376 -33.44 -10.06 8.61
CA GLN A 376 -32.42 -10.17 7.57
C GLN A 376 -32.84 -11.04 6.37
N ARG A 377 -34.13 -11.33 6.20
CA ARG A 377 -34.73 -12.18 5.16
C ARG A 377 -34.48 -11.76 3.71
N ASP A 378 -33.55 -10.85 3.45
CA ASP A 378 -32.96 -10.70 2.13
C ASP A 378 -32.65 -12.12 1.61
N ASP A 379 -33.30 -12.46 0.49
CA ASP A 379 -33.20 -13.77 -0.13
C ASP A 379 -31.71 -14.14 -0.20
N PRO A 380 -31.27 -15.27 0.38
CA PRO A 380 -29.91 -15.74 0.24
C PRO A 380 -29.46 -15.73 -1.22
N CYS A 381 -30.39 -15.95 -2.16
CA CYS A 381 -30.16 -15.79 -3.59
C CYS A 381 -29.91 -14.33 -3.99
N ALA A 382 -30.66 -13.35 -3.47
CA ALA A 382 -30.42 -11.93 -3.75
C ALA A 382 -29.08 -11.43 -3.19
N TRP A 383 -28.62 -11.95 -2.04
CA TRP A 383 -27.26 -11.68 -1.55
C TRP A 383 -26.21 -12.30 -2.47
N VAL A 384 -26.39 -13.57 -2.84
CA VAL A 384 -25.53 -14.28 -3.80
C VAL A 384 -25.46 -13.53 -5.12
N ASP A 385 -26.58 -13.14 -5.69
CA ASP A 385 -26.67 -12.46 -6.98
C ASP A 385 -26.03 -11.06 -6.92
N ARG A 386 -26.16 -10.36 -5.78
CA ARG A 386 -25.48 -9.08 -5.54
C ARG A 386 -23.96 -9.23 -5.46
N GLN A 387 -23.46 -10.32 -4.88
CA GLN A 387 -22.01 -10.59 -4.83
C GLN A 387 -21.48 -11.14 -6.17
N ALA A 388 -22.28 -11.93 -6.90
CA ALA A 388 -21.94 -12.41 -8.24
C ALA A 388 -21.72 -11.27 -9.24
N ALA A 389 -22.45 -10.15 -9.07
CA ALA A 389 -22.28 -8.95 -9.88
C ALA A 389 -20.90 -8.27 -9.72
N VAL A 390 -20.13 -8.62 -8.68
CA VAL A 390 -18.77 -8.10 -8.45
C VAL A 390 -17.70 -8.96 -9.12
N LEU A 391 -18.04 -10.18 -9.55
CA LEU A 391 -17.12 -11.13 -10.18
C LEU A 391 -17.07 -10.88 -11.69
N ASP A 392 -15.95 -10.44 -12.25
CA ASP A 392 -15.82 -10.18 -13.68
C ASP A 392 -15.25 -11.37 -14.48
N ASP A 393 -14.64 -12.35 -13.79
CA ASP A 393 -14.07 -13.54 -14.42
C ASP A 393 -15.04 -14.76 -14.41
N ASP A 394 -15.14 -15.43 -15.55
CA ASP A 394 -16.02 -16.60 -15.74
C ASP A 394 -15.64 -17.77 -14.81
N ALA A 395 -14.35 -17.95 -14.49
CA ALA A 395 -13.94 -19.01 -13.57
C ALA A 395 -14.31 -18.67 -12.13
N GLN A 396 -14.14 -17.40 -11.71
CA GLN A 396 -14.61 -16.91 -10.41
C GLN A 396 -16.14 -17.03 -10.29
N ARG A 397 -16.90 -16.66 -11.32
CA ARG A 397 -18.36 -16.83 -11.36
C ARG A 397 -18.76 -18.29 -11.20
N ARG A 398 -18.15 -19.21 -11.96
CA ARG A 398 -18.44 -20.65 -11.84
C ARG A 398 -18.11 -21.20 -10.45
N ALA A 399 -16.99 -20.80 -9.85
CA ALA A 399 -16.62 -21.22 -8.50
C ALA A 399 -17.63 -20.69 -7.46
N PHE A 400 -18.03 -19.43 -7.59
CA PHE A 400 -19.03 -18.81 -6.75
C PHE A 400 -20.41 -19.44 -6.92
N ASP A 401 -20.85 -19.70 -8.15
CA ASP A 401 -22.14 -20.33 -8.45
C ASP A 401 -22.20 -21.77 -7.90
N ALA A 402 -21.11 -22.53 -7.99
CA ALA A 402 -21.02 -23.86 -7.40
C ALA A 402 -21.14 -23.83 -5.87
N ALA A 403 -20.46 -22.88 -5.20
CA ALA A 403 -20.61 -22.67 -3.77
C ALA A 403 -22.04 -22.22 -3.42
N ALA A 404 -22.58 -21.25 -4.15
CA ALA A 404 -23.92 -20.72 -3.96
C ALA A 404 -25.02 -21.76 -4.16
N ALA A 405 -24.88 -22.68 -5.12
CA ALA A 405 -25.82 -23.77 -5.32
C ALA A 405 -25.89 -24.70 -4.09
N ARG A 406 -24.76 -24.98 -3.43
CA ARG A 406 -24.71 -25.74 -2.18
C ARG A 406 -25.41 -24.98 -1.04
N TRP A 407 -25.17 -23.67 -0.94
CA TRP A 407 -25.84 -22.82 0.04
C TRP A 407 -27.35 -22.68 -0.21
N ARG A 408 -27.79 -22.62 -1.47
CA ARG A 408 -29.21 -22.63 -1.86
C ARG A 408 -29.89 -23.95 -1.48
N ALA A 409 -29.18 -25.08 -1.59
CA ALA A 409 -29.70 -26.36 -1.12
C ALA A 409 -29.85 -26.42 0.42
N LEU A 410 -29.07 -25.61 1.14
CA LEU A 410 -29.16 -25.43 2.60
C LEU A 410 -30.11 -24.29 3.01
N ALA A 411 -30.71 -23.58 2.05
CA ALA A 411 -31.56 -22.44 2.32
C ALA A 411 -32.71 -22.85 3.24
N LEU A 412 -32.92 -22.02 4.25
CA LEU A 412 -33.98 -22.21 5.24
C LEU A 412 -35.35 -22.21 4.58
N PRO A 413 -36.13 -23.29 4.72
CA PRO A 413 -37.55 -23.19 4.51
C PRO A 413 -38.07 -22.13 5.49
N VAL A 414 -38.62 -21.04 4.97
CA VAL A 414 -39.20 -19.95 5.75
C VAL A 414 -40.17 -20.50 6.82
N ALA A 415 -40.91 -21.54 6.46
CA ALA A 415 -41.78 -22.33 7.33
C ALA A 415 -41.07 -22.89 8.59
N ARG A 416 -39.85 -23.42 8.43
CA ARG A 416 -39.07 -24.00 9.53
C ARG A 416 -38.64 -22.93 10.54
N LEU A 417 -38.24 -21.75 10.06
CA LEU A 417 -37.92 -20.60 10.92
C LEU A 417 -39.15 -20.11 11.70
N CYS A 418 -40.31 -20.01 11.05
CA CYS A 418 -41.57 -19.68 11.72
C CYS A 418 -41.92 -20.68 12.83
N ARG A 419 -41.78 -21.98 12.55
CA ARG A 419 -42.06 -23.05 13.52
C ARG A 419 -41.15 -22.97 14.74
N ASP A 420 -39.85 -22.75 14.53
CA ASP A 420 -38.89 -22.67 15.64
C ASP A 420 -39.12 -21.41 16.49
N LEU A 421 -39.50 -20.27 15.88
CA LEU A 421 -39.96 -19.07 16.59
C LEU A 421 -41.22 -19.35 17.44
N ALA A 422 -42.20 -20.07 16.88
CA ALA A 422 -43.40 -20.44 17.61
C ALA A 422 -43.08 -21.25 18.89
N LEU A 423 -42.18 -22.24 18.77
CA LEU A 423 -41.73 -23.05 19.91
C LEU A 423 -41.02 -22.22 20.98
N VAL A 424 -40.14 -21.29 20.58
CA VAL A 424 -39.43 -20.41 21.52
C VAL A 424 -40.41 -19.47 22.22
N CYS A 425 -41.35 -18.84 21.49
CA CYS A 425 -42.37 -17.98 22.09
C CYS A 425 -43.23 -18.73 23.11
N GLY A 426 -43.66 -19.96 22.79
CA GLY A 426 -44.43 -20.81 23.72
C GLY A 426 -43.66 -21.08 25.01
N ARG A 427 -42.39 -21.47 24.92
CA ARG A 427 -41.52 -21.74 26.08
C ARG A 427 -41.19 -20.51 26.92
N THR A 428 -41.21 -19.31 26.32
CA THR A 428 -41.01 -18.03 27.03
C THR A 428 -42.29 -17.46 27.65
N GLY A 429 -43.43 -18.16 27.56
CA GLY A 429 -44.68 -17.72 28.16
C GLY A 429 -45.45 -16.68 27.35
N ARG A 430 -45.25 -16.63 26.02
CA ARG A 430 -45.98 -15.74 25.09
C ARG A 430 -46.80 -16.56 24.08
N PRO A 431 -47.97 -17.08 24.50
CA PRO A 431 -48.77 -17.99 23.67
C PRO A 431 -49.37 -17.31 22.43
N ASP A 432 -49.70 -16.03 22.50
CA ASP A 432 -50.26 -15.28 21.36
C ASP A 432 -49.24 -15.11 20.24
N ASP A 433 -47.99 -14.75 20.58
CA ASP A 433 -46.87 -14.68 19.64
C ASP A 433 -46.57 -16.06 19.05
N ALA A 434 -46.60 -17.11 19.86
CA ALA A 434 -46.38 -18.48 19.43
C ALA A 434 -47.41 -18.91 18.37
N ARG A 435 -48.70 -18.60 18.61
CA ARG A 435 -49.78 -18.87 17.67
C ARG A 435 -49.61 -18.10 16.37
N ALA A 436 -49.31 -16.80 16.44
CA ALA A 436 -49.10 -15.98 15.25
C ALA A 436 -47.93 -16.50 14.38
N TRP A 437 -46.85 -16.99 15.00
CA TRP A 437 -45.74 -17.61 14.28
C TRP A 437 -46.09 -18.98 13.69
N ALA A 438 -46.89 -19.79 14.39
CA ALA A 438 -47.38 -21.06 13.88
C ALA A 438 -48.28 -20.87 12.64
N GLU A 439 -49.19 -19.89 12.68
CA GLU A 439 -50.06 -19.54 11.54
C GLU A 439 -49.22 -19.12 10.31
N ARG A 440 -48.17 -18.30 10.51
CA ARG A 440 -47.22 -17.95 9.44
C ARG A 440 -46.43 -19.15 8.90
N ALA A 441 -46.08 -20.12 9.74
CA ALA A 441 -45.38 -21.34 9.28
C ALA A 441 -46.25 -22.11 8.27
N VAL A 442 -47.56 -22.16 8.53
CA VAL A 442 -48.56 -22.82 7.69
C VAL A 442 -48.75 -22.07 6.38
N GLU A 443 -48.87 -20.74 6.42
CA GLU A 443 -48.95 -19.89 5.22
C GLU A 443 -47.77 -20.12 4.26
N HIS A 444 -46.60 -20.44 4.80
CA HIS A 444 -45.39 -20.74 4.04
C HIS A 444 -45.17 -22.22 3.71
N GLY A 445 -46.17 -23.07 3.92
CA GLY A 445 -46.21 -24.44 3.39
C GLY A 445 -45.69 -25.55 4.32
N ASP A 446 -45.58 -25.34 5.65
CA ASP A 446 -45.45 -26.48 6.58
C ASP A 446 -46.84 -27.12 6.76
N LEU A 447 -47.02 -28.35 6.27
CA LEU A 447 -48.34 -28.96 6.03
C LEU A 447 -49.04 -29.59 7.23
N ASP A 448 -48.64 -29.31 8.49
CA ASP A 448 -49.32 -29.91 9.65
C ASP A 448 -49.54 -28.92 10.80
N VAL A 449 -50.65 -28.16 10.69
CA VAL A 449 -51.15 -27.19 11.67
C VAL A 449 -51.37 -27.84 13.04
N GLU A 450 -51.84 -29.08 13.06
CA GLU A 450 -52.26 -29.74 14.30
C GLU A 450 -51.09 -30.38 15.05
N ALA A 451 -50.04 -30.84 14.37
CA ALA A 451 -48.85 -31.35 15.03
C ALA A 451 -48.01 -30.23 15.67
N ALA A 452 -47.91 -29.07 15.00
CA ALA A 452 -47.16 -27.92 15.52
C ALA A 452 -47.85 -27.29 16.74
N ALA A 453 -49.18 -27.15 16.72
CA ALA A 453 -49.96 -26.57 17.83
C ALA A 453 -50.07 -27.49 19.06
N ARG A 454 -49.90 -28.81 18.90
CA ARG A 454 -49.97 -29.78 20.02
C ARG A 454 -48.66 -29.94 20.80
N GLY A 455 -47.53 -29.46 20.26
CA GLY A 455 -46.19 -29.58 20.87
C GLY A 455 -45.62 -28.30 21.49
N ALA A 456 -46.20 -27.14 21.15
CA ALA A 456 -45.92 -25.84 21.78
C ALA A 456 -46.77 -25.66 23.04
#